data_AF-A0A094IDY9-F1
#
_entry.id   AF-A0A094IDY9-F1
#
_cell.length_a   1.000
_cell.length_b   1.000
_cell.length_c   1.000
_cell.angle_alpha   90.00
_cell.angle_beta   90.00
_cell.angle_gamma   90.00
#
_symmetry.space_group_name_H-M   'P 1'
#
loop_
_entity.id
_entity.type
_entity.pdbx_description
1 polymer ?
#
loop_
_entity_poly.entity_id
_entity_poly.type
_entity_poly.pdbx_seq_one_letter_code
_entity_poly.pdbx_strand_id
1 'polypeptide(L)'
;MNSKILPSTLCRVVCIKPGFIGLSAPSFKYHIVFKEPGQEIQVKFEILQDSVHADNGYILNNSLRVMDRDVRLELGLNDDVEYRLTLKQVRNIILKGSLEELRDLFTYGPEGYARLAADLAVKEKIDSKAKLDLIQDFSGIDVAFQILHEIGIGALDEKNADLDASKERNYDTIGVTSENKDEPDEDKSDENETKTRNYAKVEDNEE
;
A
#
# COMPACT_ATOMS: atom_id res chain seq x y z
N MET A 1 21.72 -14.97 29.84
CA MET A 1 21.83 -16.40 29.51
C MET A 1 21.51 -16.52 28.04
N ASN A 2 22.36 -17.14 27.22
CA ASN A 2 22.10 -17.23 25.78
C ASN A 2 21.26 -18.48 25.51
N SER A 3 19.94 -18.33 25.60
CA SER A 3 18.96 -19.33 25.17
C SER A 3 18.96 -19.42 23.66
N LYS A 4 19.96 -20.12 23.10
CA LYS A 4 20.19 -20.24 21.66
C LYS A 4 18.93 -20.75 20.96
N ILE A 5 18.32 -19.89 20.15
CA ILE A 5 17.03 -20.15 19.53
C ILE A 5 17.21 -21.24 18.46
N LEU A 6 16.35 -22.27 18.49
CA LEU A 6 16.45 -23.37 17.55
C LEU A 6 16.07 -22.89 16.12
N PRO A 7 16.80 -23.30 15.06
CA PRO A 7 16.49 -22.95 13.67
C PRO A 7 15.03 -23.21 13.26
N SER A 8 14.44 -24.26 13.83
CA SER A 8 13.05 -24.69 13.60
C SER A 8 11.99 -23.96 14.44
N THR A 9 12.37 -23.08 15.38
CA THR A 9 11.43 -22.31 16.21
C THR A 9 10.52 -21.46 15.31
N LEU A 10 9.21 -21.54 15.53
CA LEU A 10 8.23 -20.71 14.82
C LEU A 10 8.09 -19.35 15.51
N CYS A 11 8.65 -18.32 14.88
CA CYS A 11 8.61 -16.94 15.33
C CYS A 11 7.40 -16.23 14.71
N ARG A 12 6.66 -15.44 15.50
CA ARG A 12 5.55 -14.63 14.97
C ARG A 12 6.08 -13.35 14.32
N VAL A 13 5.72 -13.14 13.06
CA VAL A 13 5.99 -11.91 12.29
C VAL A 13 4.67 -11.24 11.94
N VAL A 14 4.61 -9.91 12.04
CA VAL A 14 3.40 -9.11 11.79
C VAL A 14 3.71 -7.99 10.80
N CYS A 15 2.87 -7.81 9.79
CA CYS A 15 3.01 -6.68 8.87
C CYS A 15 2.59 -5.37 9.55
N ILE A 16 3.36 -4.30 9.34
CA ILE A 16 3.06 -2.96 9.88
C ILE A 16 2.92 -1.88 8.79
N LYS A 17 3.57 -2.05 7.63
CA LYS A 17 3.54 -1.09 6.52
C LYS A 17 2.42 -1.44 5.52
N PRO A 18 1.56 -0.49 5.11
CA PRO A 18 0.55 -0.71 4.06
C PRO A 18 1.13 -1.15 2.72
N GLY A 19 0.38 -2.02 2.02
CA GLY A 19 0.75 -2.59 0.73
C GLY A 19 1.26 -4.03 0.82
N PHE A 20 1.68 -4.58 -0.33
CA PHE A 20 2.25 -5.92 -0.41
C PHE A 20 3.72 -5.91 0.04
N ILE A 21 4.03 -6.54 1.16
CA ILE A 21 5.39 -6.66 1.70
C ILE A 21 5.88 -8.10 1.53
N GLY A 22 6.94 -8.28 0.75
CA GLY A 22 7.61 -9.56 0.58
C GLY A 22 8.71 -9.78 1.62
N LEU A 23 8.68 -10.91 2.34
CA LEU A 23 9.81 -11.44 3.09
C LEU A 23 10.50 -12.50 2.23
N SER A 24 11.84 -12.49 2.16
CA SER A 24 12.62 -13.34 1.27
C SER A 24 13.81 -13.98 2.01
N ALA A 25 13.92 -15.30 1.94
CA ALA A 25 15.07 -16.07 2.40
C ALA A 25 15.72 -16.76 1.19
N PRO A 26 16.78 -16.16 0.59
CA PRO A 26 17.40 -16.65 -0.64
C PRO A 26 17.91 -18.09 -0.57
N SER A 27 18.53 -18.50 0.54
CA SER A 27 19.11 -19.84 0.71
C SER A 27 18.06 -20.94 0.69
N PHE A 28 16.82 -20.59 1.05
CA PHE A 28 15.68 -21.51 1.11
C PHE A 28 14.74 -21.39 -0.10
N LYS A 29 15.00 -20.46 -1.05
CA LYS A 29 14.08 -20.06 -2.14
C LYS A 29 12.68 -19.72 -1.63
N TYR A 30 12.61 -19.13 -0.44
CA TYR A 30 11.39 -19.05 0.34
C TYR A 30 10.90 -17.60 0.41
N HIS A 31 9.67 -17.38 -0.06
CA HIS A 31 9.05 -16.06 -0.14
C HIS A 31 7.67 -16.07 0.51
N ILE A 32 7.45 -15.13 1.44
CA ILE A 32 6.13 -14.86 2.04
C ILE A 32 5.68 -13.48 1.58
N VAL A 33 4.42 -13.34 1.16
CA VAL A 33 3.81 -12.03 0.90
C VAL A 33 2.77 -11.72 1.97
N PHE A 34 3.02 -10.66 2.73
CA PHE A 34 2.03 -10.01 3.58
C PHE A 34 1.23 -9.01 2.73
N LYS A 35 -0.08 -8.92 2.93
CA LYS A 35 -1.02 -8.14 2.11
C LYS A 35 -1.57 -6.90 2.82
N GLU A 36 -1.62 -6.92 4.16
CA GLU A 36 -2.30 -5.89 4.95
C GLU A 36 -1.61 -5.64 6.32
N PRO A 37 -1.63 -4.40 6.85
CA PRO A 37 -1.12 -4.11 8.20
C PRO A 37 -1.93 -4.82 9.29
N GLY A 38 -1.22 -5.56 10.14
CA GLY A 38 -1.79 -6.41 11.19
C GLY A 38 -1.87 -7.89 10.83
N GLN A 39 -1.59 -8.28 9.58
CA GLN A 39 -1.49 -9.70 9.21
C GLN A 39 -0.33 -10.36 9.97
N GLU A 40 -0.65 -11.36 10.81
CA GLU A 40 0.34 -12.19 11.51
C GLU A 40 0.63 -13.48 10.71
N ILE A 41 1.91 -13.86 10.58
CA ILE A 41 2.35 -15.12 9.98
C ILE A 41 3.44 -15.74 10.88
N GLN A 42 3.40 -17.07 11.05
CA GLN A 42 4.47 -17.79 11.73
C GLN A 42 5.57 -18.15 10.72
N VAL A 43 6.80 -17.75 11.03
CA VAL A 43 7.99 -17.93 10.18
C VAL A 43 9.07 -18.60 11.01
N LYS A 44 9.76 -19.60 10.47
CA LYS A 44 10.86 -20.25 11.21
C LYS A 44 12.01 -19.27 11.46
N PHE A 45 12.70 -19.44 12.59
CA PHE A 45 13.89 -18.66 12.93
C PHE A 45 14.97 -18.71 11.83
N GLU A 46 15.24 -19.88 11.24
CA GLU A 46 16.24 -20.03 10.15
C GLU A 46 15.94 -19.17 8.91
N ILE A 47 14.66 -18.96 8.59
CA ILE A 47 14.19 -18.12 7.49
C ILE A 47 14.38 -16.63 7.83
N LEU A 48 14.20 -16.25 9.10
CA LEU A 48 14.44 -14.89 9.55
C LEU A 48 15.93 -14.55 9.55
N GLN A 49 16.79 -15.47 9.99
CA GLN A 49 18.25 -15.28 9.94
C GLN A 49 18.76 -15.09 8.50
N ASP A 50 18.29 -15.91 7.56
CA ASP A 50 18.66 -15.82 6.14
C ASP A 50 18.12 -14.53 5.49
N SER A 51 16.91 -14.09 5.86
CA SER A 51 16.38 -12.79 5.43
C SER A 51 17.22 -11.62 5.96
N VAL A 52 17.55 -11.60 7.26
CA VAL A 52 18.39 -10.54 7.87
C VAL A 52 19.76 -10.49 7.22
N HIS A 53 20.34 -11.64 6.87
CA HIS A 53 21.62 -11.67 6.16
C HIS A 53 21.52 -11.10 4.73
N ALA A 54 20.37 -11.23 4.08
CA ALA A 54 20.14 -10.73 2.72
C ALA A 54 19.82 -9.22 2.65
N ASP A 55 19.17 -8.63 3.67
CA ASP A 55 18.71 -7.23 3.67
C ASP A 55 19.23 -6.37 4.85
N ASN A 56 20.18 -6.88 5.63
CA ASN A 56 20.64 -6.31 6.90
C ASN A 56 19.50 -6.04 7.91
N GLY A 57 18.41 -6.81 7.84
CA GLY A 57 17.24 -6.69 8.70
C GLY A 57 16.31 -5.51 8.35
N TYR A 58 16.51 -4.82 7.23
CA TYR A 58 15.74 -3.63 6.87
C TYR A 58 14.23 -3.88 6.86
N ILE A 59 13.75 -4.96 6.25
CA ILE A 59 12.33 -5.31 6.17
C ILE A 59 11.77 -5.67 7.55
N LEU A 60 12.52 -6.39 8.41
CA LEU A 60 12.11 -6.82 9.75
C LEU A 60 12.26 -5.76 10.86
N ASN A 61 12.84 -4.60 10.51
CA ASN A 61 12.78 -3.37 11.29
C ASN A 61 11.68 -2.44 10.75
N ASN A 62 11.60 -2.20 9.45
CA ASN A 62 10.82 -1.07 8.90
C ASN A 62 9.44 -1.44 8.34
N SER A 63 9.21 -2.66 7.85
CA SER A 63 7.96 -3.01 7.12
C SER A 63 7.17 -4.15 7.75
N LEU A 64 7.88 -5.09 8.38
CA LEU A 64 7.38 -6.19 9.18
C LEU A 64 8.00 -6.11 10.58
N ARG A 65 7.38 -6.77 11.56
CA ARG A 65 7.93 -6.91 12.91
C ARG A 65 7.87 -8.35 13.41
N VAL A 66 9.02 -8.86 13.81
CA VAL A 66 9.12 -10.02 14.72
C VAL A 66 8.59 -9.62 16.09
N MET A 67 7.59 -10.34 16.62
CA MET A 67 6.89 -10.01 17.87
C MET A 67 7.55 -10.55 19.14
N ASP A 68 8.51 -11.46 19.00
CA ASP A 68 9.26 -12.03 20.12
C ASP A 68 10.54 -11.24 20.35
N ARG A 69 10.76 -10.80 21.60
CA ARG A 69 11.87 -9.92 21.97
C ARG A 69 13.23 -10.63 21.88
N ASP A 70 13.30 -11.86 22.36
CA ASP A 70 14.57 -12.60 22.39
C ASP A 70 14.97 -12.99 20.96
N VAL A 71 13.99 -13.27 20.10
CA VAL A 71 14.21 -13.41 18.64
C VAL A 71 14.71 -12.09 18.01
N ARG A 72 14.13 -10.92 18.34
CA ARG A 72 14.64 -9.63 17.81
C ARG A 72 16.11 -9.40 18.20
N LEU A 73 16.47 -9.67 19.45
CA LEU A 73 17.83 -9.48 19.95
C LEU A 73 18.83 -10.46 19.32
N GLU A 74 18.49 -11.75 19.19
CA GLU A 74 19.35 -12.75 18.51
C GLU A 74 19.49 -12.48 16.99
N LEU A 75 18.52 -11.79 16.38
CA LEU A 75 18.59 -11.30 14.99
C LEU A 75 19.31 -9.94 14.84
N GLY A 76 19.71 -9.28 15.92
CA GLY A 76 20.31 -7.93 15.86
C GLY A 76 19.35 -6.82 15.41
N LEU A 77 18.04 -7.01 15.59
CA LEU A 77 17.00 -6.03 15.24
C LEU A 77 16.77 -5.02 16.38
N ASN A 78 16.27 -3.83 16.04
CA ASN A 78 16.03 -2.75 17.02
C ASN A 78 14.98 -3.17 18.06
N ASP A 79 15.23 -2.90 19.35
CA ASP A 79 14.31 -3.24 20.45
C ASP A 79 13.86 -2.00 21.25
N ASP A 80 13.88 -0.81 20.63
CA ASP A 80 13.40 0.42 21.28
C ASP A 80 11.89 0.36 21.56
N VAL A 81 11.40 1.21 22.46
CA VAL A 81 10.04 1.08 23.05
C VAL A 81 8.95 1.15 21.97
N GLU A 82 9.19 1.94 20.94
CA GLU A 82 8.29 2.24 19.82
C GLU A 82 8.17 1.02 18.89
N TYR A 83 9.26 0.25 18.72
CA TYR A 83 9.23 -1.05 18.04
C TYR A 83 8.37 -2.06 18.78
N ARG A 84 8.12 -1.90 20.09
CA ARG A 84 7.28 -2.81 20.89
C ARG A 84 5.78 -2.45 20.89
N LEU A 85 5.40 -1.26 20.40
CA LEU A 85 4.00 -0.78 20.39
C LEU A 85 3.08 -1.65 19.51
N THR A 86 2.03 -2.25 20.06
CA THR A 86 1.07 -3.03 19.26
C THR A 86 0.43 -2.16 18.16
N LEU A 87 0.02 -2.76 17.04
CA LEU A 87 -0.60 -2.01 15.93
C LEU A 87 -1.85 -1.22 16.39
N LYS A 88 -2.52 -1.69 17.46
CA LYS A 88 -3.63 -0.98 18.13
C LYS A 88 -3.17 0.28 18.88
N GLN A 89 -2.02 0.24 19.57
CA GLN A 89 -1.43 1.42 20.21
C GLN A 89 -0.94 2.43 19.16
N VAL A 90 -0.27 1.96 18.11
CA VAL A 90 0.18 2.78 16.97
C VAL A 90 -1.01 3.51 16.33
N ARG A 91 -2.09 2.80 15.99
CA ARG A 91 -3.37 3.38 15.51
C ARG A 91 -3.96 4.40 16.49
N ASN A 92 -3.91 4.13 17.79
CA ASN A 92 -4.45 5.04 18.80
C ASN A 92 -3.62 6.34 18.92
N ILE A 93 -2.29 6.29 18.81
CA ILE A 93 -1.44 7.48 18.81
C ILE A 93 -1.71 8.34 17.57
N ILE A 94 -1.72 7.72 16.38
CA ILE A 94 -2.01 8.40 15.10
C ILE A 94 -3.35 9.16 15.18
N LEU A 95 -4.43 8.47 15.55
CA LEU A 95 -5.77 9.07 15.55
C LEU A 95 -6.01 9.99 16.75
N LYS A 96 -5.63 9.59 17.97
CA LYS A 96 -6.07 10.21 19.24
C LYS A 96 -4.95 10.71 20.16
N GLY A 97 -3.70 10.36 19.89
CA GLY A 97 -2.54 10.90 20.61
C GLY A 97 -2.28 12.36 20.26
N SER A 98 -1.43 12.99 21.07
CA SER A 98 -0.88 14.33 20.83
C SER A 98 0.06 14.38 19.63
N LEU A 99 0.45 15.60 19.23
CA LEU A 99 1.42 15.80 18.15
C LEU A 99 2.84 15.33 18.54
N GLU A 100 3.20 15.42 19.82
CA GLU A 100 4.50 15.00 20.34
C GLU A 100 4.61 13.47 20.38
N GLU A 101 3.59 12.76 20.91
CA GLU A 101 3.54 11.28 20.84
C GLU A 101 3.60 10.77 19.40
N LEU A 102 3.04 11.51 18.43
CA LEU A 102 3.11 11.18 17.01
C LEU A 102 4.51 11.43 16.42
N ARG A 103 5.22 12.47 16.88
CA ARG A 103 6.60 12.76 16.47
C ARG A 103 7.57 11.71 17.03
N ASP A 104 7.43 11.34 18.30
CA ASP A 104 8.25 10.30 18.93
C ASP A 104 8.05 8.95 18.21
N LEU A 105 6.80 8.60 17.92
CA LEU A 105 6.42 7.39 17.17
C LEU A 105 7.10 7.28 15.80
N PHE A 106 7.32 8.40 15.10
CA PHE A 106 8.00 8.41 13.79
C PHE A 106 9.52 8.61 13.90
N THR A 107 10.01 9.23 14.98
CA THR A 107 11.44 9.49 15.19
C THR A 107 12.18 8.24 15.69
N TYR A 108 11.53 7.43 16.52
CA TYR A 108 12.13 6.24 17.15
C TYR A 108 11.46 4.91 16.72
N GLY A 109 10.34 4.97 16.00
CA GLY A 109 9.65 3.77 15.50
C GLY A 109 10.08 3.33 14.09
N PRO A 110 9.62 2.15 13.64
CA PRO A 110 9.67 1.72 12.24
C PRO A 110 9.16 2.75 11.24
N GLU A 111 9.87 2.91 10.11
CA GLU A 111 9.46 3.72 8.95
C GLU A 111 8.01 3.40 8.48
N GLY A 112 7.62 2.13 8.54
CA GLY A 112 6.27 1.67 8.20
C GLY A 112 5.15 2.30 9.03
N TYR A 113 5.42 2.83 10.21
CA TYR A 113 4.43 3.57 11.01
C TYR A 113 4.04 4.91 10.36
N ALA A 114 4.98 5.63 9.73
CA ALA A 114 4.67 6.86 9.00
C ALA A 114 3.80 6.56 7.76
N ARG A 115 4.12 5.47 7.04
CA ARG A 115 3.28 5.02 5.91
C ARG A 115 1.90 4.53 6.36
N LEU A 116 1.80 3.87 7.52
CA LEU A 116 0.54 3.49 8.14
C LEU A 116 -0.27 4.72 8.58
N ALA A 117 0.40 5.77 9.08
CA ALA A 117 -0.26 7.01 9.47
C ALA A 117 -0.85 7.75 8.26
N ALA A 118 -0.17 7.80 7.12
CA ALA A 118 -0.73 8.35 5.88
C ALA A 118 -1.98 7.57 5.42
N ASP A 119 -1.89 6.23 5.36
CA ASP A 119 -3.00 5.35 4.97
C ASP A 119 -4.24 5.51 5.89
N LEU A 120 -4.04 5.66 7.20
CA LEU A 120 -5.10 5.92 8.16
C LEU A 120 -5.63 7.36 8.10
N ALA A 121 -4.76 8.34 7.88
CA ALA A 121 -5.14 9.75 7.86
C ALA A 121 -6.05 10.08 6.67
N VAL A 122 -5.82 9.44 5.52
CA VAL A 122 -6.75 9.50 4.38
C VAL A 122 -8.09 8.84 4.73
N LYS A 123 -8.08 7.57 5.15
CA LYS A 123 -9.31 6.77 5.42
C LYS A 123 -10.21 7.35 6.50
N GLU A 124 -9.63 7.81 7.60
CA GLU A 124 -10.33 8.41 8.73
C GLU A 124 -10.51 9.93 8.56
N LYS A 125 -10.04 10.51 7.44
CA LYS A 125 -10.13 11.92 7.05
C LYS A 125 -9.71 12.90 8.16
N ILE A 126 -8.48 12.72 8.66
CA ILE A 126 -7.91 13.57 9.72
C ILE A 126 -7.88 15.03 9.27
N ASP A 127 -8.47 15.92 10.07
CA ASP A 127 -8.59 17.37 9.83
C ASP A 127 -7.40 18.18 10.38
N SER A 128 -6.69 17.64 11.36
CA SER A 128 -5.62 18.32 12.09
C SER A 128 -4.40 18.57 11.22
N LYS A 129 -4.33 19.78 10.61
CA LYS A 129 -3.22 20.19 9.73
C LYS A 129 -1.84 19.86 10.31
N ALA A 130 -1.59 20.16 11.58
CA ALA A 130 -0.28 19.90 12.20
C ALA A 130 0.09 18.40 12.23
N LYS A 131 -0.89 17.49 12.30
CA LYS A 131 -0.65 16.04 12.11
C LYS A 131 -0.43 15.69 10.65
N LEU A 132 -1.17 16.30 9.72
CA LEU A 132 -1.01 16.07 8.27
C LEU A 132 0.38 16.51 7.79
N ASP A 133 0.81 17.72 8.16
CA ASP A 133 2.14 18.27 7.89
C ASP A 133 3.24 17.30 8.41
N LEU A 134 3.14 16.86 9.67
CA LEU A 134 4.10 15.91 10.28
C LEU A 134 4.09 14.52 9.60
N ILE A 135 2.92 14.02 9.19
CA ILE A 135 2.82 12.75 8.46
C ILE A 135 3.42 12.89 7.06
N GLN A 136 3.24 14.04 6.39
CA GLN A 136 3.84 14.33 5.08
C GLN A 136 5.36 14.39 5.16
N ASP A 137 5.92 15.08 6.15
CA ASP A 137 7.37 15.18 6.40
C ASP A 137 8.04 13.80 6.57
N PHE A 138 7.42 12.89 7.34
CA PHE A 138 7.98 11.56 7.63
C PHE A 138 7.62 10.47 6.62
N SER A 139 6.53 10.59 5.86
CA SER A 139 6.08 9.56 4.90
C SER A 139 6.34 9.90 3.42
N GLY A 140 6.64 11.17 3.11
CA GLY A 140 6.78 11.68 1.75
C GLY A 140 5.47 11.76 0.97
N ILE A 141 4.31 11.73 1.65
CA ILE A 141 2.98 11.71 1.03
C ILE A 141 2.21 12.99 1.37
N ASP A 142 1.70 13.68 0.35
CA ASP A 142 0.72 14.75 0.55
C ASP A 142 -0.66 14.15 0.88
N VAL A 143 -0.88 13.93 2.19
CA VAL A 143 -2.12 13.36 2.73
C VAL A 143 -3.28 14.33 2.56
N ALA A 144 -3.05 15.64 2.67
CA ALA A 144 -4.08 16.66 2.54
C ALA A 144 -4.66 16.69 1.11
N PHE A 145 -3.80 16.61 0.10
CA PHE A 145 -4.21 16.46 -1.30
C PHE A 145 -4.98 15.15 -1.52
N GLN A 146 -4.54 14.03 -0.94
CA GLN A 146 -5.24 12.74 -1.09
C GLN A 146 -6.65 12.76 -0.48
N ILE A 147 -6.83 13.34 0.72
CA ILE A 147 -8.15 13.53 1.34
C ILE A 147 -9.07 14.37 0.44
N LEU A 148 -8.56 15.50 -0.08
CA LEU A 148 -9.33 16.37 -0.98
C LEU A 148 -9.70 15.66 -2.30
N HIS A 149 -8.79 14.85 -2.85
CA HIS A 149 -9.01 14.09 -4.07
C HIS A 149 -10.08 12.98 -3.89
N GLU A 150 -10.04 12.23 -2.78
CA GLU A 150 -11.08 11.23 -2.47
C GLU A 150 -12.46 11.88 -2.22
N ILE A 151 -12.51 13.03 -1.55
CA ILE A 151 -13.76 13.79 -1.37
C ILE A 151 -14.27 14.30 -2.72
N GLY A 152 -13.38 14.79 -3.59
CA GLY A 152 -13.73 15.26 -4.94
C GLY A 152 -14.28 14.16 -5.84
N ILE A 153 -13.72 12.95 -5.80
CA ILE A 153 -14.24 11.79 -6.53
C ILE A 153 -15.58 11.32 -5.95
N GLY A 154 -15.70 11.16 -4.63
CA GLY A 154 -16.95 10.73 -4.00
C GLY A 154 -18.13 11.65 -4.33
N ALA A 155 -17.91 12.97 -4.35
CA ALA A 155 -18.93 13.96 -4.72
C ALA A 155 -19.28 14.00 -6.22
N LEU A 156 -18.51 13.31 -7.08
CA LEU A 156 -18.85 13.06 -8.48
C LEU A 156 -19.59 11.72 -8.63
N ASP A 157 -19.15 10.67 -7.94
CA ASP A 157 -19.77 9.35 -7.97
C ASP A 157 -21.20 9.37 -7.37
N GLU A 158 -21.42 10.09 -6.26
CA GLU A 158 -22.77 10.31 -5.70
C GLU A 158 -23.70 11.00 -6.71
N LYS A 159 -23.21 12.04 -7.42
CA LYS A 159 -23.98 12.73 -8.46
C LYS A 159 -24.27 11.86 -9.67
N ASN A 160 -23.34 10.99 -10.06
CA ASN A 160 -23.56 10.05 -11.16
C ASN A 160 -24.59 8.98 -10.77
N ALA A 161 -24.54 8.47 -9.54
CA ALA A 161 -25.55 7.56 -8.99
C ALA A 161 -26.95 8.19 -8.95
N ASP A 162 -27.09 9.44 -8.49
CA ASP A 162 -28.34 10.20 -8.52
C ASP A 162 -28.86 10.42 -9.95
N LEU A 163 -27.96 10.67 -10.92
CA LEU A 163 -28.31 10.84 -12.33
C LEU A 163 -28.79 9.52 -12.97
N ASP A 164 -28.17 8.39 -12.66
CA ASP A 164 -28.57 7.09 -13.22
C ASP A 164 -29.86 6.55 -12.56
N ALA A 165 -30.00 6.69 -11.23
CA ALA A 165 -31.27 6.44 -10.51
C ALA A 165 -32.41 7.40 -10.93
N SER A 166 -32.11 8.46 -11.68
CA SER A 166 -33.10 9.34 -12.31
C SER A 166 -33.45 8.93 -13.75
N LYS A 167 -32.60 8.16 -14.45
CA LYS A 167 -32.86 7.63 -15.81
C LYS A 167 -33.74 6.37 -15.79
N GLU A 168 -33.54 5.47 -14.82
CA GLU A 168 -34.29 4.22 -14.73
C GLU A 168 -35.80 4.42 -14.51
N ARG A 169 -36.21 5.57 -13.95
CA ARG A 169 -37.62 5.90 -13.66
C ARG A 169 -38.43 6.42 -14.87
N ASN A 170 -37.88 6.38 -16.09
CA ASN A 170 -38.47 7.06 -17.25
C ASN A 170 -38.72 6.16 -18.50
N TYR A 171 -38.93 4.85 -18.29
CA TYR A 171 -39.22 3.90 -19.39
C TYR A 171 -40.65 3.31 -19.39
N ASP A 172 -41.46 3.59 -18.36
CA ASP A 172 -42.76 2.91 -18.15
C ASP A 172 -43.99 3.74 -18.60
N THR A 173 -43.80 4.74 -19.47
CA THR A 173 -44.92 5.47 -20.10
C THR A 173 -44.56 6.03 -21.48
N ILE A 174 -44.69 5.20 -22.51
CA ILE A 174 -45.37 5.49 -23.80
C ILE A 174 -45.40 4.17 -24.57
N GLY A 175 -46.60 3.66 -24.84
CA GLY A 175 -46.80 2.66 -25.88
C GLY A 175 -47.58 3.29 -27.03
N VAL A 176 -47.12 3.13 -28.26
CA VAL A 176 -47.92 3.16 -29.51
C VAL A 176 -47.10 2.53 -30.63
N THR A 177 -47.79 2.04 -31.66
CA THR A 177 -47.36 1.05 -32.65
C THR A 177 -46.34 1.51 -33.71
N SER A 178 -45.62 0.50 -34.22
CA SER A 178 -44.89 0.41 -35.49
C SER A 178 -45.46 1.16 -36.70
N GLU A 179 -44.57 1.57 -37.64
CA GLU A 179 -44.57 1.04 -39.02
C GLU A 179 -43.24 1.32 -39.79
N ASN A 180 -43.09 0.66 -40.95
CA ASN A 180 -41.94 0.68 -41.88
C ASN A 180 -41.74 2.07 -42.55
N LYS A 181 -40.66 2.46 -43.28
CA LYS A 181 -39.47 1.80 -43.94
C LYS A 181 -38.38 2.93 -44.10
N ASP A 182 -37.27 2.94 -44.88
CA ASP A 182 -36.70 2.11 -45.96
C ASP A 182 -35.16 2.34 -46.14
N GLU A 183 -34.54 1.60 -47.08
CA GLU A 183 -33.19 1.78 -47.70
C GLU A 183 -33.34 2.12 -49.22
N PRO A 184 -32.30 2.33 -50.10
CA PRO A 184 -30.84 2.04 -49.98
C PRO A 184 -29.89 3.11 -50.63
N ASP A 185 -28.75 2.64 -51.17
CA ASP A 185 -27.75 3.25 -52.09
C ASP A 185 -26.51 3.91 -51.41
N GLU A 186 -25.30 3.31 -51.48
CA GLU A 186 -24.28 3.33 -52.57
C GLU A 186 -23.45 4.65 -52.63
N ASP A 187 -22.11 4.69 -52.80
CA ASP A 187 -21.05 3.68 -53.04
C ASP A 187 -19.65 4.34 -52.74
N LYS A 188 -18.55 3.55 -52.71
CA LYS A 188 -17.11 3.94 -52.84
C LYS A 188 -16.39 4.64 -51.65
N SER A 189 -15.05 4.58 -51.51
CA SER A 189 -14.00 3.56 -51.81
C SER A 189 -12.64 3.99 -51.19
N ASP A 190 -11.53 3.33 -51.57
CA ASP A 190 -10.12 3.79 -51.52
C ASP A 190 -9.31 3.70 -50.21
N GLU A 191 -8.76 2.51 -50.00
CA GLU A 191 -7.34 2.17 -49.72
C GLU A 191 -6.32 3.26 -49.26
N ASN A 192 -5.50 2.91 -48.24
CA ASN A 192 -4.02 2.97 -48.25
C ASN A 192 -3.48 2.24 -46.98
N GLU A 193 -2.79 1.10 -47.06
CA GLU A 193 -1.37 0.89 -47.43
C GLU A 193 -0.30 1.33 -46.37
N THR A 194 -0.10 0.45 -45.38
CA THR A 194 1.18 -0.09 -44.85
C THR A 194 2.45 0.75 -44.52
N LYS A 195 3.15 0.27 -43.46
CA LYS A 195 4.60 0.45 -43.12
C LYS A 195 4.99 1.84 -42.54
N THR A 196 6.09 2.00 -41.79
CA THR A 196 7.19 1.07 -41.46
C THR A 196 7.66 1.22 -39.99
N ARG A 197 8.23 0.15 -39.40
CA ARG A 197 9.19 0.29 -38.28
C ARG A 197 10.46 1.00 -38.76
N ASN A 198 11.17 1.67 -37.85
CA ASN A 198 12.62 1.75 -37.90
C ASN A 198 13.21 1.70 -36.48
N TYR A 199 14.21 0.85 -36.27
CA TYR A 199 15.10 0.90 -35.11
C TYR A 199 16.32 1.73 -35.50
N ALA A 200 16.73 2.66 -34.65
CA ALA A 200 18.04 3.30 -34.76
C ALA A 200 18.98 2.65 -33.74
N LYS A 201 19.91 1.83 -34.23
CA LYS A 201 21.06 1.32 -33.47
C LYS A 201 22.20 2.32 -33.66
N VAL A 202 22.85 2.72 -32.58
CA VAL A 202 24.16 3.41 -32.64
C VAL A 202 25.07 2.70 -31.65
N GLU A 203 26.20 2.23 -32.14
CA GLU A 203 27.29 1.62 -31.39
C GLU A 203 28.54 2.51 -31.56
N ASP A 204 29.45 2.37 -30.58
CA ASP A 204 30.90 2.62 -30.64
C ASP A 204 31.45 4.02 -30.98
N ASN A 205 32.19 4.56 -30.00
CA ASN A 205 33.63 4.93 -30.05
C ASN A 205 34.02 5.33 -28.61
N GLU A 206 34.96 4.66 -27.93
CA GLU A 206 36.42 4.80 -28.09
C GLU A 206 36.96 6.21 -27.77
N GLU A 207 37.16 6.49 -26.47
CA GLU A 207 38.50 6.66 -25.82
C GLU A 207 38.41 6.46 -24.29
#